data_AF-A0A2D6AVM0-F1
#
_entry.id   AF-A0A2D6AVM0-F1
#
_cell.length_a   1.000
_cell.length_b   1.000
_cell.length_c   1.000
_cell.angle_alpha   90.00
_cell.angle_beta   90.00
_cell.angle_gamma   90.00
#
_symmetry.space_group_name_H-M   'P 1'
#
loop_
_entity.id
_entity.type
_entity.pdbx_description
1 polymer ?
#
loop_
_entity_poly.entity_id
_entity_poly.type
_entity_poly.pdbx_seq_one_letter_code
_entity_poly.pdbx_strand_id
1 'polypeptide(L)'
;MSLAIANSLLLILVLIELMVIGLIKKQTIPWKEVVFNLNSGHILMWIFRGLEVTIFHLISTHFGLGIVDNWPYLAIWIFTFFAWDFCFYWLHRIHHKLRILWAVHVVHHEGEHYGLSLGIRNSWYSSITSIPFFLVLAFISIPVEIFLTVGSIHYFIQFYNHNDLVRKSGILEKIMITPSHHRVHHGMNDEYIDRNFGGTLVIWDRLFGTFQAEKEDVPVQLGTRDNPHTMDVIKANNLPFAKLFGKARYHLPEPKYSISNWFIASGGILLFVLLLFYILQEETWPMVMKIQLFLIVFMGTIANGGLSEGRTWGLVLWSFLFVVAAPLFLYFQEVTDWKLILPMGLLGLHALGTLLFVKFQALARK
;
A
#
# COMPACT_ATOMS: atom_id res chain seq x y z
N MET A 1 8.07 -5.04 -18.45
CA MET A 1 7.81 -6.03 -17.38
C MET A 1 6.33 -5.95 -17.04
N SER A 2 5.58 -7.05 -17.06
CA SER A 2 4.14 -6.97 -16.71
C SER A 2 3.98 -6.59 -15.23
N LEU A 3 2.94 -5.83 -14.91
CA LEU A 3 2.62 -5.44 -13.53
C LEU A 3 2.54 -6.66 -12.60
N ALA A 4 2.07 -7.79 -13.12
CA ALA A 4 2.02 -9.05 -12.37
C ALA A 4 3.41 -9.53 -11.91
N ILE A 5 4.45 -9.42 -12.75
CA ILE A 5 5.82 -9.82 -12.36
C ILE A 5 6.35 -8.91 -11.25
N ALA A 6 6.16 -7.59 -11.39
CA ALA A 6 6.58 -6.63 -10.36
C ALA A 6 5.90 -6.92 -9.01
N ASN A 7 4.58 -7.08 -9.01
CA ASN A 7 3.81 -7.36 -7.80
C ASN A 7 4.16 -8.74 -7.21
N SER A 8 4.44 -9.74 -8.05
CA SER A 8 4.89 -11.06 -7.59
C SER A 8 6.26 -10.99 -6.92
N LEU A 9 7.19 -10.22 -7.49
CA LEU A 9 8.51 -9.99 -6.89
C LEU A 9 8.39 -9.30 -5.52
N LEU A 10 7.58 -8.25 -5.41
CA LEU A 10 7.34 -7.56 -4.13
C LEU A 10 6.78 -8.53 -3.08
N LEU A 11 5.79 -9.35 -3.44
CA LEU A 11 5.24 -10.36 -2.54
C LEU A 11 6.31 -11.36 -2.10
N ILE A 12 7.11 -11.88 -3.03
CA ILE A 12 8.19 -12.83 -2.72
C ILE A 12 9.19 -12.20 -1.73
N LEU A 13 9.59 -10.95 -1.94
CA LEU A 13 10.52 -10.25 -1.05
C LEU A 13 9.92 -10.03 0.35
N VAL A 14 8.64 -9.66 0.44
CA VAL A 14 7.93 -9.58 1.73
C VAL A 14 7.92 -10.94 2.42
N LEU A 15 7.57 -12.03 1.71
CA LEU A 15 7.54 -13.37 2.29
C LEU A 15 8.92 -13.84 2.78
N ILE A 16 9.99 -13.51 2.04
CA ILE A 16 11.37 -13.78 2.46
C ILE A 16 11.69 -13.02 3.75
N GLU A 17 11.37 -11.72 3.84
CA GLU A 17 11.61 -10.95 5.06
C GLU A 17 10.84 -11.54 6.25
N LEU A 18 9.56 -11.87 6.07
CA LEU A 18 8.74 -12.50 7.11
C LEU A 18 9.30 -13.86 7.54
N MET A 19 9.82 -14.66 6.61
CA MET A 19 10.48 -15.92 6.91
C MET A 19 11.74 -15.71 7.76
N VAL A 20 12.57 -14.70 7.43
CA VAL A 20 13.74 -14.34 8.23
C VAL A 20 13.33 -13.86 9.62
N ILE A 21 12.31 -13.01 9.73
CA ILE A 21 11.79 -12.52 11.01
C ILE A 21 11.27 -13.69 11.88
N GLY A 22 10.45 -14.57 11.31
CA GLY A 22 9.82 -15.67 12.03
C GLY A 22 10.79 -16.80 12.39
N LEU A 23 11.60 -17.26 11.44
CA LEU A 23 12.46 -18.43 11.62
C LEU A 23 13.83 -18.10 12.22
N ILE A 24 14.42 -16.96 11.83
CA ILE A 24 15.78 -16.59 12.25
C ILE A 24 15.74 -15.66 13.46
N LYS A 25 15.00 -14.53 13.37
CA LYS A 25 14.88 -13.59 14.49
C LYS A 25 13.95 -14.08 15.60
N LYS A 26 13.16 -15.14 15.36
CA LYS A 26 12.17 -15.73 16.30
C LYS A 26 11.17 -14.72 16.84
N GLN A 27 10.80 -13.74 16.01
CA GLN A 27 9.81 -12.71 16.36
C GLN A 27 8.42 -13.09 15.85
N THR A 28 7.39 -12.61 16.54
CA THR A 28 6.00 -12.82 16.12
C THR A 28 5.68 -11.97 14.90
N ILE A 29 5.13 -12.58 13.86
CA ILE A 29 4.72 -11.86 12.64
C ILE A 29 3.36 -11.16 12.90
N PRO A 30 3.26 -9.84 12.65
CA PRO A 30 2.01 -9.09 12.79
C PRO A 30 1.10 -9.32 11.57
N TRP A 31 0.62 -10.56 11.39
CA TRP A 31 -0.10 -10.99 10.19
C TRP A 31 -1.27 -10.10 9.79
N LYS A 32 -2.03 -9.57 10.76
CA LYS A 32 -3.14 -8.65 10.47
C LYS A 32 -2.65 -7.38 9.78
N GLU A 33 -1.56 -6.79 10.27
CA GLU A 33 -0.97 -5.59 9.70
C GLU A 33 -0.30 -5.88 8.36
N VAL A 34 0.43 -6.99 8.23
CA VAL A 34 1.00 -7.44 6.94
C VAL A 34 -0.10 -7.56 5.87
N VAL A 35 -1.21 -8.22 6.21
CA VAL A 35 -2.33 -8.42 5.30
C VAL A 35 -3.04 -7.10 5.00
N PHE A 36 -3.18 -6.21 5.98
CA PHE A 36 -3.69 -4.87 5.74
C PHE A 36 -2.77 -4.11 4.78
N ASN A 37 -1.46 -4.10 5.03
CA ASN A 37 -0.47 -3.40 4.21
C ASN A 37 -0.54 -3.88 2.76
N LEU A 38 -0.59 -5.20 2.55
CA LEU A 38 -0.74 -5.83 1.23
C LEU A 38 -2.10 -5.60 0.56
N ASN A 39 -3.13 -5.11 1.25
CA ASN A 39 -4.46 -4.94 0.66
C ASN A 39 -4.97 -3.49 0.69
N SER A 40 -4.35 -2.63 1.51
CA SER A 40 -4.76 -1.24 1.73
C SER A 40 -4.62 -0.39 0.49
N GLY A 41 -3.52 -0.53 -0.26
CA GLY A 41 -3.28 0.23 -1.49
C GLY A 41 -3.87 -0.39 -2.75
N HIS A 42 -4.05 -1.71 -2.84
CA HIS A 42 -4.04 -2.38 -4.16
C HIS A 42 -5.31 -2.32 -5.01
N ILE A 43 -6.35 -1.58 -4.64
CA ILE A 43 -7.58 -1.58 -5.44
C ILE A 43 -7.95 -0.17 -5.88
N LEU A 44 -8.26 0.72 -4.95
CA LEU A 44 -8.65 2.09 -5.30
C LEU A 44 -7.46 2.97 -5.71
N MET A 45 -6.26 2.74 -5.16
CA MET A 45 -5.07 3.47 -5.57
C MET A 45 -4.76 3.28 -7.06
N TRP A 46 -5.03 2.10 -7.64
CA TRP A 46 -4.75 1.85 -9.06
C TRP A 46 -5.69 2.61 -9.98
N ILE A 47 -6.97 2.78 -9.59
CA ILE A 47 -7.91 3.65 -10.32
C ILE A 47 -7.37 5.09 -10.36
N PHE A 48 -6.97 5.61 -9.20
CA PHE A 48 -6.45 6.96 -9.12
C PHE A 48 -5.06 7.12 -9.72
N ARG A 49 -4.24 6.06 -9.73
CA ARG A 49 -2.96 6.02 -10.45
C ARG A 49 -3.20 6.07 -11.95
N GLY A 50 -4.19 5.35 -12.47
CA GLY A 50 -4.62 5.45 -13.86
C GLY A 50 -5.03 6.88 -14.20
N LEU A 51 -5.85 7.51 -13.35
CA LEU A 51 -6.24 8.91 -13.50
C LEU A 51 -5.04 9.87 -13.52
N GLU A 52 -4.09 9.72 -12.59
CA GLU A 52 -2.86 10.52 -12.55
C GLU A 52 -2.07 10.41 -13.87
N VAL A 53 -1.87 9.19 -14.37
CA VAL A 53 -1.13 8.94 -15.62
C VAL A 53 -1.88 9.50 -16.82
N THR A 54 -3.21 9.35 -16.87
CA THR A 54 -4.03 9.93 -17.93
C THR A 54 -3.95 11.46 -17.92
N ILE A 55 -4.08 12.09 -16.76
CA ILE A 55 -3.95 13.55 -16.64
C ILE A 55 -2.56 14.01 -17.05
N PHE A 56 -1.51 13.33 -16.57
CA PHE A 56 -0.13 13.62 -16.94
C PHE A 56 0.05 13.57 -18.47
N HIS A 57 -0.43 12.49 -19.11
CA HIS A 57 -0.36 12.31 -20.56
C HIS A 57 -1.10 13.40 -21.33
N LEU A 58 -2.32 13.75 -20.91
CA LEU A 58 -3.13 14.79 -21.55
C LEU A 58 -2.45 16.16 -21.44
N ILE A 59 -1.91 16.50 -20.27
CA ILE A 59 -1.19 17.76 -20.05
C ILE A 59 0.08 17.79 -20.89
N SER A 60 0.89 16.73 -20.88
CA SER A 60 2.13 16.68 -21.67
C SER A 60 1.86 16.78 -23.17
N THR A 61 0.77 16.17 -23.67
CA THR A 61 0.45 16.15 -25.11
C THR A 61 -0.15 17.47 -25.59
N HIS A 62 -1.03 18.10 -24.81
CA HIS A 62 -1.79 19.28 -25.26
C HIS A 62 -1.28 20.62 -24.73
N PHE A 63 -0.55 20.60 -23.62
CA PHE A 63 -0.07 21.80 -22.92
C PHE A 63 1.44 21.74 -22.60
N GLY A 64 2.14 20.71 -23.09
CA GLY A 64 3.59 20.60 -22.97
C GLY A 64 4.31 21.76 -23.66
N LEU A 65 5.33 22.30 -23.01
CA LEU A 65 6.11 23.45 -23.47
C LEU A 65 7.27 23.05 -24.40
N GLY A 66 7.50 21.74 -24.60
CA GLY A 66 8.51 21.20 -25.49
C GLY A 66 9.95 21.45 -25.03
N ILE A 67 10.17 21.66 -23.73
CA ILE A 67 11.46 22.09 -23.18
C ILE A 67 12.56 21.05 -23.44
N VAL A 68 12.22 19.77 -23.39
CA VAL A 68 13.17 18.66 -23.54
C VAL A 68 13.14 17.99 -24.92
N ASP A 69 12.31 18.45 -25.86
CA ASP A 69 12.04 17.75 -27.12
C ASP A 69 13.30 17.53 -27.97
N ASN A 70 14.25 18.48 -27.91
CA ASN A 70 15.51 18.44 -28.65
C ASN A 70 16.70 17.99 -27.79
N TRP A 71 16.47 17.55 -26.56
CA TRP A 71 17.56 17.11 -25.69
C TRP A 71 18.06 15.72 -26.11
N PRO A 72 19.35 15.40 -25.89
CA PRO A 72 19.82 14.03 -26.01
C PRO A 72 19.02 13.11 -25.09
N TYR A 73 18.61 11.94 -25.60
CA TYR A 73 17.74 11.02 -24.86
C TYR A 73 18.25 10.69 -23.45
N LEU A 74 19.56 10.44 -23.31
CA LEU A 74 20.19 10.18 -22.01
C LEU A 74 20.07 11.38 -21.04
N ALA A 75 20.13 12.61 -21.54
CA ALA A 75 19.99 13.81 -20.72
C ALA A 75 18.56 13.94 -20.17
N ILE A 76 17.54 13.57 -20.94
CA ILE A 76 16.14 13.53 -20.49
C ILE A 76 15.99 12.53 -19.33
N TRP A 77 16.58 11.34 -19.45
CA TRP A 77 16.54 10.34 -18.37
C TRP A 77 17.21 10.82 -17.08
N ILE A 78 18.44 11.34 -17.19
CA ILE A 78 19.19 11.83 -16.04
C ILE A 78 18.43 12.99 -15.38
N PHE A 79 17.99 13.97 -16.17
CA PHE A 79 17.20 15.09 -15.67
C PHE A 79 15.93 14.61 -14.96
N THR A 80 15.17 13.71 -15.60
CA THR A 80 13.91 13.21 -15.04
C THR A 80 14.13 12.47 -13.73
N PHE A 81 15.22 11.69 -13.59
CA PHE A 81 15.55 11.02 -12.33
C PHE A 81 15.70 12.01 -11.16
N PHE A 82 16.49 13.09 -11.33
CA PHE A 82 16.66 14.10 -10.28
C PHE A 82 15.39 14.93 -10.07
N ALA A 83 14.71 15.32 -11.15
CA ALA A 83 13.52 16.15 -11.08
C ALA A 83 12.33 15.41 -10.44
N TRP A 84 12.18 14.12 -10.72
CA TRP A 84 11.15 13.28 -10.10
C TRP A 84 11.38 13.15 -8.60
N ASP A 85 12.61 12.86 -8.16
CA ASP A 85 12.96 12.77 -6.74
C ASP A 85 12.72 14.10 -6.01
N PHE A 86 13.02 15.22 -6.68
CA PHE A 86 12.75 16.55 -6.16
C PHE A 86 11.25 16.82 -6.01
N CYS A 87 10.44 16.47 -7.02
CA CYS A 87 8.98 16.58 -6.93
C CYS A 87 8.44 15.71 -5.79
N PHE A 88 8.96 14.49 -5.63
CA PHE A 88 8.60 13.61 -4.53
C PHE A 88 8.98 14.20 -3.17
N TYR A 89 10.17 14.78 -3.00
CA TYR A 89 10.57 15.43 -1.75
C TYR A 89 9.55 16.50 -1.31
N TRP A 90 9.13 17.37 -2.24
CA TRP A 90 8.16 18.42 -1.93
C TRP A 90 6.76 17.87 -1.69
N LEU A 91 6.33 16.90 -2.50
CA LEU A 91 5.10 16.14 -2.25
C LEU A 91 5.11 15.63 -0.81
N HIS A 92 6.14 14.88 -0.45
CA HIS A 92 6.23 14.18 0.82
C HIS A 92 6.26 15.16 2.00
N ARG A 93 7.13 16.18 1.93
CA ARG A 93 7.22 17.22 2.95
C ARG A 93 5.90 17.96 3.13
N ILE A 94 5.22 18.33 2.05
CA ILE A 94 3.97 19.09 2.14
C ILE A 94 2.83 18.19 2.64
N HIS A 95 2.87 16.88 2.39
CA HIS A 95 1.96 15.90 2.99
C HIS A 95 2.12 15.78 4.51
N HIS A 96 3.30 16.01 5.06
CA HIS A 96 3.50 16.11 6.52
C HIS A 96 3.08 17.48 7.09
N LYS A 97 3.12 18.56 6.30
CA LYS A 97 2.85 19.92 6.79
C LYS A 97 1.40 20.39 6.69
N LEU A 98 0.68 19.98 5.65
CA LEU A 98 -0.71 20.38 5.45
C LEU A 98 -1.67 19.32 6.00
N ARG A 99 -2.52 19.70 6.96
CA ARG A 99 -3.45 18.77 7.64
C ARG A 99 -4.28 17.89 6.70
N ILE A 100 -4.75 18.45 5.57
CA ILE A 100 -5.55 17.69 4.60
C ILE A 100 -4.73 16.67 3.81
N LEU A 101 -3.47 16.97 3.50
CA LEU A 101 -2.57 16.03 2.84
C LEU A 101 -1.99 15.03 3.83
N TRP A 102 -1.83 15.43 5.10
CA TRP A 102 -1.52 14.51 6.18
C TRP A 102 -2.64 13.48 6.37
N ALA A 103 -3.91 13.86 6.22
CA ALA A 103 -5.00 12.87 6.27
C ALA A 103 -4.90 11.79 5.17
N VAL A 104 -4.25 12.07 4.05
CA VAL A 104 -3.90 11.06 3.04
C VAL A 104 -2.70 10.24 3.53
N HIS A 105 -1.63 10.93 3.92
CA HIS A 105 -0.34 10.29 4.13
C HIS A 105 -0.23 9.56 5.48
N VAL A 106 -1.02 9.93 6.48
CA VAL A 106 -1.01 9.29 7.79
C VAL A 106 -1.38 7.80 7.72
N VAL A 107 -2.17 7.41 6.71
CA VAL A 107 -2.45 6.00 6.44
C VAL A 107 -1.17 5.23 6.25
N HIS A 108 -0.12 5.80 5.66
CA HIS A 108 1.19 5.15 5.55
C HIS A 108 1.91 5.03 6.90
N HIS A 109 1.85 6.08 7.73
CA HIS A 109 2.52 6.15 9.05
C HIS A 109 1.82 5.40 10.19
N GLU A 110 0.58 4.97 9.99
CA GLU A 110 -0.19 4.23 11.01
C GLU A 110 0.36 2.83 11.33
N GLY A 111 1.28 2.30 10.53
CA GLY A 111 1.90 1.00 10.79
C GLY A 111 2.72 1.02 12.09
N GLU A 112 2.50 0.02 12.93
CA GLU A 112 3.23 -0.15 14.20
C GLU A 112 4.45 -1.07 14.04
N HIS A 113 4.54 -1.80 12.92
CA HIS A 113 5.63 -2.73 12.63
C HIS A 113 6.36 -2.35 11.33
N TYR A 114 7.64 -2.03 11.46
CA TYR A 114 8.48 -1.72 10.31
C TYR A 114 8.85 -2.99 9.53
N GLY A 115 8.79 -2.92 8.21
CA GLY A 115 9.12 -4.03 7.31
C GLY A 115 8.64 -3.74 5.89
N LEU A 116 9.09 -4.51 4.91
CA LEU A 116 8.82 -4.31 3.47
C LEU A 116 7.33 -4.16 3.18
N SER A 117 6.47 -4.88 3.91
CA SER A 117 5.02 -4.74 3.75
C SER A 117 4.54 -3.30 4.03
N LEU A 118 5.12 -2.60 5.01
CA LEU A 118 4.80 -1.21 5.33
C LEU A 118 5.05 -0.28 4.13
N GLY A 119 6.06 -0.55 3.30
CA GLY A 119 6.32 0.21 2.08
C GLY A 119 5.22 0.10 1.02
N ILE A 120 4.33 -0.90 1.14
CA ILE A 120 3.17 -1.09 0.26
C ILE A 120 1.92 -0.39 0.84
N ARG A 121 1.89 -0.18 2.16
CA ARG A 121 0.77 0.48 2.87
C ARG A 121 0.61 1.91 2.36
N ASN A 122 -0.50 2.18 1.69
CA ASN A 122 -0.79 3.49 1.10
C ASN A 122 -2.26 3.83 1.19
N SER A 123 -2.55 5.13 1.23
CA SER A 123 -3.93 5.61 1.09
C SER A 123 -4.43 5.42 -0.33
N TRP A 124 -5.74 5.23 -0.46
CA TRP A 124 -6.44 5.29 -1.74
C TRP A 124 -6.21 6.62 -2.45
N TYR A 125 -6.11 7.72 -1.70
CA TYR A 125 -6.05 9.06 -2.29
C TYR A 125 -4.63 9.51 -2.66
N SER A 126 -3.60 8.71 -2.37
CA SER A 126 -2.19 9.09 -2.59
C SER A 126 -1.91 9.56 -4.02
N SER A 127 -2.41 8.85 -5.04
CA SER A 127 -2.19 9.22 -6.46
C SER A 127 -2.97 10.47 -6.88
N ILE A 128 -4.08 10.81 -6.21
CA ILE A 128 -4.83 12.03 -6.53
C ILE A 128 -4.03 13.24 -6.04
N THR A 129 -3.50 13.16 -4.82
CA THR A 129 -2.77 14.26 -4.21
C THR A 129 -1.34 14.38 -4.71
N SER A 130 -0.82 13.40 -5.47
CA SER A 130 0.46 13.51 -6.17
C SER A 130 0.40 14.34 -7.45
N ILE A 131 -0.75 14.37 -8.15
CA ILE A 131 -0.93 15.03 -9.46
C ILE A 131 -0.30 16.44 -9.48
N PRO A 132 -0.66 17.38 -8.57
CA PRO A 132 -0.15 18.75 -8.67
C PRO A 132 1.37 18.86 -8.60
N PHE A 133 2.03 17.94 -7.90
CA PHE A 133 3.49 17.95 -7.72
C PHE A 133 4.22 17.44 -8.95
N PHE A 134 3.63 16.50 -9.70
CA PHE A 134 4.24 15.94 -10.90
C PHE A 134 3.81 16.61 -12.21
N LEU A 135 2.74 17.43 -12.20
CA LEU A 135 2.31 18.19 -13.37
C LEU A 135 3.40 19.09 -13.97
N VAL A 136 4.33 19.59 -13.14
CA VAL A 136 5.47 20.37 -13.65
C VAL A 136 6.29 19.58 -14.68
N LEU A 137 6.47 18.27 -14.50
CA LEU A 137 7.19 17.42 -15.45
C LEU A 137 6.38 17.20 -16.73
N ALA A 138 5.05 17.16 -16.64
CA ALA A 138 4.18 17.11 -17.82
C ALA A 138 4.28 18.41 -18.63
N PHE A 139 4.26 19.57 -18.00
CA PHE A 139 4.46 20.86 -18.68
C PHE A 139 5.85 21.00 -19.31
N ILE A 140 6.87 20.37 -18.75
CA ILE A 140 8.23 20.31 -19.35
C ILE A 140 8.29 19.39 -20.59
N SER A 141 7.21 18.65 -20.88
CA SER A 141 7.12 17.63 -21.94
C SER A 141 7.99 16.39 -21.68
N ILE A 142 8.13 15.96 -20.42
CA ILE A 142 8.76 14.67 -20.14
C ILE A 142 7.91 13.54 -20.75
N PRO A 143 8.49 12.66 -21.59
CA PRO A 143 7.76 11.53 -22.16
C PRO A 143 7.16 10.64 -21.06
N VAL A 144 5.91 10.22 -21.26
CA VAL A 144 5.13 9.47 -20.25
C VAL A 144 5.84 8.18 -19.85
N GLU A 145 6.45 7.48 -20.81
CA GLU A 145 7.21 6.26 -20.57
C GLU A 145 8.44 6.49 -19.67
N ILE A 146 9.11 7.64 -19.81
CA ILE A 146 10.24 8.01 -18.94
C ILE A 146 9.70 8.35 -17.55
N PHE A 147 8.62 9.14 -17.45
CA PHE A 147 7.97 9.46 -16.18
C PHE A 147 7.55 8.20 -15.40
N LEU A 148 6.91 7.24 -16.07
CA LEU A 148 6.48 5.98 -15.48
C LEU A 148 7.65 5.10 -15.04
N THR A 149 8.68 5.00 -15.88
CA THR A 149 9.83 4.14 -15.59
C THR A 149 10.68 4.70 -14.47
N VAL A 150 11.00 6.00 -14.51
CA VAL A 150 11.72 6.68 -13.42
C VAL A 150 10.92 6.59 -12.12
N GLY A 151 9.62 6.88 -12.14
CA GLY A 151 8.78 6.74 -10.95
C GLY A 151 8.78 5.32 -10.39
N SER A 152 8.75 4.29 -11.25
CA SER A 152 8.86 2.88 -10.82
C SER A 152 10.19 2.58 -10.13
N ILE A 153 11.30 3.16 -10.60
CA ILE A 153 12.61 3.05 -9.95
C ILE A 153 12.57 3.69 -8.55
N HIS A 154 12.03 4.91 -8.43
CA HIS A 154 11.91 5.56 -7.12
C HIS A 154 11.04 4.77 -6.15
N TYR A 155 9.89 4.27 -6.58
CA TYR A 155 9.03 3.45 -5.71
C TYR A 155 9.69 2.12 -5.32
N PHE A 156 10.49 1.50 -6.19
CA PHE A 156 11.25 0.31 -5.84
C PHE A 156 12.33 0.59 -4.77
N ILE A 157 13.02 1.72 -4.88
CA ILE A 157 13.99 2.17 -3.87
C ILE A 157 13.26 2.46 -2.54
N GLN A 158 12.11 3.11 -2.58
CA GLN A 158 11.30 3.35 -1.38
C GLN A 158 10.79 2.06 -0.74
N PHE A 159 10.41 1.05 -1.55
CA PHE A 159 10.10 -0.27 -1.02
C PHE A 159 11.29 -0.87 -0.26
N TYR A 160 12.50 -0.79 -0.82
CA TYR A 160 13.71 -1.19 -0.10
C TYR A 160 13.93 -0.39 1.18
N ASN A 161 13.64 0.92 1.20
CA ASN A 161 13.79 1.74 2.40
C ASN A 161 12.96 1.22 3.59
N HIS A 162 11.91 0.44 3.35
CA HIS A 162 11.03 -0.10 4.38
C HIS A 162 11.47 -1.42 5.02
N ASN A 163 12.67 -1.95 4.77
CA ASN A 163 13.05 -3.24 5.37
C ASN A 163 13.54 -3.15 6.83
N ASP A 164 13.24 -4.17 7.65
CA ASP A 164 13.71 -4.29 9.06
C ASP A 164 15.00 -5.13 9.18
N LEU A 165 15.55 -5.61 8.07
CA LEU A 165 16.77 -6.42 8.07
C LEU A 165 18.03 -5.55 8.13
N VAL A 166 18.03 -4.41 7.43
CA VAL A 166 19.18 -3.51 7.31
C VAL A 166 19.09 -2.40 8.35
N ARG A 167 20.05 -2.40 9.30
CA ARG A 167 20.14 -1.37 10.35
C ARG A 167 20.89 -0.12 9.88
N LYS A 168 22.09 -0.27 9.32
CA LYS A 168 22.89 0.83 8.76
C LYS A 168 23.39 0.44 7.37
N SER A 169 23.49 1.41 6.46
CA SER A 169 23.96 1.18 5.08
C SER A 169 25.31 1.84 4.76
N GLY A 170 26.03 2.34 5.78
CA GLY A 170 27.39 2.87 5.65
C GLY A 170 27.47 4.03 4.67
N ILE A 171 28.35 3.94 3.66
CA ILE A 171 28.57 5.03 2.70
C ILE A 171 27.32 5.41 1.90
N LEU A 172 26.40 4.46 1.70
CA LEU A 172 25.14 4.72 0.99
C LEU A 172 24.29 5.77 1.71
N GLU A 173 24.39 5.89 3.03
CA GLU A 173 23.67 6.91 3.82
C GLU A 173 24.10 8.36 3.48
N LYS A 174 25.22 8.53 2.79
CA LYS A 174 25.66 9.84 2.32
C LYS A 174 25.05 10.25 0.99
N ILE A 175 24.50 9.30 0.23
CA ILE A 175 24.06 9.49 -1.16
C ILE A 175 22.55 9.25 -1.30
N MET A 176 22.05 8.17 -0.71
CA MET A 176 20.66 7.74 -0.82
C MET A 176 19.95 7.70 0.52
N ILE A 177 18.61 7.74 0.45
CA ILE A 177 17.75 7.37 1.55
C ILE A 177 17.92 5.87 1.80
N THR A 178 17.98 5.49 3.07
CA THR A 178 18.24 4.11 3.51
C THR A 178 17.21 3.72 4.55
N PRO A 179 17.13 2.44 4.93
CA PRO A 179 16.21 2.01 5.97
C PRO A 179 16.39 2.71 7.31
N SER A 180 17.62 3.09 7.66
CA SER A 180 17.94 3.94 8.83
C SER A 180 17.25 5.30 8.75
N HIS A 181 17.42 6.01 7.62
CA HIS A 181 16.81 7.31 7.43
C HIS A 181 15.28 7.25 7.41
N HIS A 182 14.74 6.21 6.77
CA HIS A 182 13.31 6.10 6.60
C HIS A 182 12.59 5.56 7.85
N ARG A 183 13.24 4.75 8.70
CA ARG A 183 12.73 4.48 10.05
C ARG A 183 12.58 5.75 10.87
N VAL A 184 13.59 6.63 10.85
CA VAL A 184 13.48 7.95 11.49
C VAL A 184 12.31 8.74 10.95
N HIS A 185 12.11 8.73 9.63
CA HIS A 185 10.95 9.39 9.02
C HIS A 185 9.61 8.88 9.57
N HIS A 186 9.50 7.57 9.81
CA HIS A 186 8.32 6.96 10.42
C HIS A 186 8.21 7.16 11.95
N GLY A 187 9.22 7.76 12.58
CA GLY A 187 9.25 7.98 14.03
C GLY A 187 8.27 9.06 14.51
N MET A 188 7.43 8.72 15.48
CA MET A 188 6.49 9.65 16.11
C MET A 188 7.04 10.36 17.36
N ASN A 189 8.25 10.02 17.82
CA ASN A 189 8.92 10.69 18.94
C ASN A 189 9.52 12.05 18.51
N ASP A 190 9.72 12.95 19.48
CA ASP A 190 10.01 14.37 19.23
C ASP A 190 11.33 14.60 18.47
N GLU A 191 12.30 13.69 18.59
CA GLU A 191 13.57 13.75 17.86
C GLU A 191 13.41 13.51 16.36
N TYR A 192 12.36 12.77 15.96
CA TYR A 192 12.23 12.17 14.63
C TYR A 192 11.03 12.71 13.85
N ILE A 193 10.07 13.35 14.51
CA ILE A 193 8.90 13.96 13.86
C ILE A 193 9.30 14.99 12.79
N ASP A 194 8.63 14.95 11.64
CA ASP A 194 8.86 15.86 10.51
C ASP A 194 10.33 15.90 10.04
N ARG A 195 10.95 14.73 9.84
CA ARG A 195 12.31 14.58 9.31
C ARG A 195 12.36 13.63 8.11
N ASN A 196 13.43 13.74 7.32
CA ASN A 196 13.78 12.81 6.24
C ASN A 196 12.67 12.56 5.19
N PHE A 197 12.33 13.58 4.40
CA PHE A 197 11.27 13.51 3.38
C PHE A 197 11.73 12.98 2.02
N GLY A 198 13.04 12.76 1.82
CA GLY A 198 13.56 12.22 0.56
C GLY A 198 13.01 10.83 0.24
N GLY A 199 12.83 10.54 -1.05
CA GLY A 199 12.42 9.22 -1.55
C GLY A 199 13.62 8.34 -1.90
N THR A 200 14.51 8.85 -2.76
CA THR A 200 15.71 8.14 -3.20
C THR A 200 17.00 8.82 -2.77
N LEU A 201 17.15 10.14 -2.96
CA LEU A 201 18.40 10.85 -2.66
C LEU A 201 18.31 11.59 -1.32
N VAL A 202 19.38 11.51 -0.53
CA VAL A 202 19.47 12.23 0.75
C VAL A 202 19.77 13.73 0.58
N ILE A 203 20.16 14.14 -0.63
CA ILE A 203 20.60 15.50 -0.91
C ILE A 203 19.52 16.54 -0.59
N TRP A 204 18.25 16.24 -0.85
CA TRP A 204 17.15 17.16 -0.60
C TRP A 204 16.95 17.42 0.89
N ASP A 205 17.01 16.38 1.72
CA ASP A 205 16.92 16.54 3.17
C ASP A 205 18.07 17.35 3.76
N ARG A 206 19.28 17.18 3.21
CA ARG A 206 20.45 17.98 3.62
C ARG A 206 20.33 19.43 3.16
N LEU A 207 19.93 19.65 1.90
CA LEU A 207 19.80 20.97 1.30
C LEU A 207 18.73 21.82 2.00
N PHE A 208 17.61 21.20 2.37
CA PHE A 208 16.47 21.88 2.95
C PHE A 208 16.36 21.74 4.49
N GLY A 209 17.39 21.19 5.13
CA GLY A 209 17.52 21.15 6.59
C GLY A 209 16.54 20.22 7.29
N THR A 210 16.09 19.15 6.64
CA THR A 210 15.15 18.16 7.19
C THR A 210 15.81 16.83 7.55
N PHE A 211 17.12 16.69 7.30
CA PHE A 211 17.88 15.49 7.61
C PHE A 211 18.02 15.25 9.12
N GLN A 212 17.74 14.03 9.57
CA GLN A 212 17.99 13.53 10.92
C GLN A 212 18.51 12.09 10.85
N ALA A 213 19.68 11.84 11.43
CA ALA A 213 20.21 10.48 11.54
C ALA A 213 19.49 9.70 12.65
N GLU A 214 19.36 8.38 12.47
CA GLU A 214 18.89 7.46 13.53
C GLU A 214 19.93 7.45 14.66
N LYS A 215 19.53 7.90 15.85
CA LYS A 215 20.38 7.94 17.04
C LYS A 215 20.38 6.56 17.69
N GLU A 216 21.54 6.13 18.19
CA GLU A 216 21.71 4.79 18.78
C GLU A 216 21.04 4.66 20.16
N ASP A 217 20.94 5.77 20.88
CA ASP A 217 20.41 5.86 22.25
C ASP A 217 18.90 6.19 22.30
N VAL A 218 18.30 6.55 21.16
CA VAL A 218 16.87 6.91 21.08
C VAL A 218 16.15 5.95 20.12
N PRO A 219 15.42 4.95 20.64
CA PRO A 219 14.68 4.01 19.80
C PRO A 219 13.56 4.74 19.05
N VAL A 220 13.39 4.40 17.77
CA VAL A 220 12.29 4.91 16.93
C VAL A 220 10.97 4.35 17.43
N GLN A 221 10.01 5.22 17.75
CA GLN A 221 8.65 4.82 18.10
C GLN A 221 7.76 4.95 16.86
N LEU A 222 7.11 3.86 16.45
CA LEU A 222 6.27 3.79 15.24
C LEU A 222 4.78 4.00 15.56
N GLY A 223 3.97 4.12 14.51
CA GLY A 223 2.55 4.40 14.60
C GLY A 223 2.25 5.90 14.66
N THR A 224 1.04 6.24 15.09
CA THR A 224 0.59 7.64 15.16
C THR A 224 -0.07 7.94 16.49
N ARG A 225 0.11 9.17 17.00
CA ARG A 225 -0.45 9.57 18.31
C ARG A 225 -1.98 9.68 18.28
N ASP A 226 -2.53 10.14 17.17
CA ASP A 226 -3.92 10.61 17.10
C ASP A 226 -4.84 9.75 16.24
N ASN A 227 -4.37 8.69 15.55
CA ASN A 227 -5.22 7.80 14.74
C ASN A 227 -5.39 6.39 15.32
N PRO A 228 -6.64 5.88 15.40
CA PRO A 228 -6.87 4.53 15.89
C PRO A 228 -6.36 3.53 14.86
N HIS A 229 -5.50 2.62 15.32
CA HIS A 229 -5.02 1.52 14.50
C HIS A 229 -6.20 0.61 14.12
N THR A 230 -6.55 0.60 12.84
CA THR A 230 -7.70 -0.12 12.27
C THR A 230 -7.25 -1.00 11.11
N MET A 231 -7.82 -2.20 11.01
CA MET A 231 -7.59 -3.11 9.88
C MET A 231 -8.68 -2.99 8.82
N ASP A 232 -9.67 -2.12 9.05
CA ASP A 232 -10.72 -1.79 8.11
C ASP A 232 -10.22 -0.74 7.12
N VAL A 233 -10.01 -1.15 5.87
CA VAL A 233 -9.49 -0.29 4.80
C VAL A 233 -10.37 0.93 4.52
N ILE A 234 -11.69 0.84 4.75
CA ILE A 234 -12.59 1.99 4.59
C ILE A 234 -12.30 3.00 5.69
N LYS A 235 -12.23 2.53 6.95
CA LYS A 235 -11.96 3.41 8.09
C LYS A 235 -10.56 4.01 8.03
N ALA A 236 -9.54 3.21 7.74
CA ALA A 236 -8.17 3.69 7.62
C ALA A 236 -8.07 4.87 6.64
N ASN A 237 -8.75 4.78 5.50
CA ASN A 237 -8.70 5.83 4.48
C ASN A 237 -9.61 7.04 4.77
N ASN A 238 -10.70 6.88 5.51
CA ASN A 238 -11.72 7.94 5.67
C ASN A 238 -11.74 8.60 7.06
N LEU A 239 -11.31 7.90 8.11
CA LEU A 239 -11.26 8.45 9.47
C LEU A 239 -10.31 9.66 9.59
N PRO A 240 -9.12 9.68 8.96
CA PRO A 240 -8.26 10.87 9.02
C PRO A 240 -8.96 12.13 8.51
N PHE A 241 -9.74 12.03 7.43
CA PHE A 241 -10.54 13.15 6.92
C PHE A 241 -11.70 13.51 7.84
N ALA A 242 -12.43 12.52 8.37
CA ALA A 242 -13.54 12.77 9.28
C ALA A 242 -13.10 13.61 10.49
N LYS A 243 -11.88 13.36 11.00
CA LYS A 243 -11.29 14.12 12.11
C LYS A 243 -11.01 15.57 11.79
N LEU A 244 -10.59 15.89 10.56
CA LEU A 244 -10.35 17.28 10.14
C LEU A 244 -11.61 18.14 10.26
N PHE A 245 -12.79 17.55 10.04
CA PHE A 245 -14.08 18.23 10.09
C PHE A 245 -14.77 18.13 11.46
N GLY A 246 -14.00 17.90 12.53
CA GLY A 246 -14.51 17.88 13.91
C GLY A 246 -15.32 16.63 14.27
N LYS A 247 -15.31 15.59 13.45
CA LYS A 247 -15.94 14.30 13.78
C LYS A 247 -14.90 13.32 14.33
N ALA A 248 -15.16 12.92 15.57
CA ALA A 248 -14.70 11.70 16.23
C ALA A 248 -13.35 11.72 16.99
N ARG A 249 -13.47 11.77 18.33
CA ARG A 249 -12.84 10.70 19.14
C ARG A 249 -13.49 9.39 18.71
N TYR A 250 -12.88 8.69 17.77
CA TYR A 250 -13.41 7.43 17.28
C TYR A 250 -12.91 6.32 18.21
N HIS A 251 -13.82 5.77 19.02
CA HIS A 251 -13.54 4.55 19.76
C HIS A 251 -13.88 3.37 18.85
N LEU A 252 -12.90 2.52 18.56
CA LEU A 252 -13.15 1.27 17.87
C LEU A 252 -14.05 0.41 18.78
N PRO A 253 -15.22 -0.04 18.32
CA PRO A 253 -16.07 -0.87 19.16
C PRO A 253 -15.32 -2.15 19.59
N GLU A 254 -15.73 -2.76 20.70
CA GLU A 254 -15.16 -4.05 21.12
C GLU A 254 -15.40 -5.14 20.06
N PRO A 255 -14.43 -6.07 19.85
CA PRO A 255 -14.58 -7.17 18.92
C PRO A 255 -15.61 -8.18 19.45
N LYS A 256 -16.52 -8.65 18.59
CA LYS A 256 -17.55 -9.65 18.99
C LYS A 256 -16.99 -11.07 19.05
N TYR A 257 -15.93 -11.34 18.30
CA TYR A 257 -15.20 -12.60 18.23
C TYR A 257 -13.74 -12.32 17.89
N SER A 258 -12.87 -13.31 18.04
CA SER A 258 -11.47 -13.20 17.57
C SER A 258 -11.21 -14.27 16.52
N ILE A 259 -10.46 -13.92 15.48
CA ILE A 259 -9.97 -14.87 14.47
C ILE A 259 -8.47 -15.01 14.62
N SER A 260 -7.98 -16.24 14.45
CA SER A 260 -6.54 -16.54 14.44
C SER A 260 -5.82 -15.76 13.34
N ASN A 261 -4.60 -15.32 13.64
CA ASN A 261 -3.72 -14.65 12.67
C ASN A 261 -3.53 -15.47 11.38
N TRP A 262 -3.51 -16.80 11.48
CA TRP A 262 -3.38 -17.68 10.33
C TRP A 262 -4.56 -17.60 9.36
N PHE A 263 -5.80 -17.50 9.87
CA PHE A 263 -6.99 -17.34 9.02
C PHE A 263 -6.98 -15.98 8.30
N ILE A 264 -6.57 -14.91 8.99
CA ILE A 264 -6.44 -13.59 8.35
C ILE A 264 -5.35 -13.61 7.27
N ALA A 265 -4.21 -14.25 7.56
CA ALA A 265 -3.10 -14.42 6.63
C ALA A 265 -3.52 -15.20 5.38
N SER A 266 -4.12 -16.38 5.54
CA SER A 266 -4.55 -17.21 4.40
C SER A 266 -5.62 -16.53 3.56
N GLY A 267 -6.61 -15.89 4.19
CA GLY A 267 -7.63 -15.13 3.46
C GLY A 267 -7.03 -13.96 2.67
N GLY A 268 -6.12 -13.20 3.28
CA GLY A 268 -5.42 -12.10 2.63
C GLY A 268 -4.54 -12.53 1.45
N ILE A 269 -3.77 -13.61 1.60
CA ILE A 269 -2.92 -14.13 0.52
C ILE A 269 -3.78 -14.65 -0.63
N LEU A 270 -4.87 -15.37 -0.36
CA LEU A 270 -5.78 -15.85 -1.40
C LEU A 270 -6.43 -14.70 -2.18
N LEU A 271 -6.83 -13.61 -1.50
CA LEU A 271 -7.29 -12.39 -2.17
C LEU A 271 -6.21 -11.78 -3.07
N PHE A 272 -4.96 -11.74 -2.59
CA PHE A 272 -3.85 -11.22 -3.38
C PHE A 272 -3.59 -12.09 -4.63
N VAL A 273 -3.73 -13.41 -4.52
CA VAL A 273 -3.66 -14.32 -5.69
C VAL A 273 -4.78 -14.01 -6.70
N LEU A 274 -6.02 -13.75 -6.24
CA LEU A 274 -7.11 -13.32 -7.13
C LEU A 274 -6.81 -11.97 -7.80
N LEU A 275 -6.18 -11.03 -7.08
CA LEU A 275 -5.74 -9.77 -7.65
C LEU A 275 -4.67 -9.98 -8.74
N LEU A 276 -3.66 -10.83 -8.49
CA LEU A 276 -2.65 -11.15 -9.50
C LEU A 276 -3.30 -11.79 -10.74
N PHE A 277 -4.28 -12.67 -10.55
CA PHE A 277 -5.05 -13.24 -11.65
C PHE A 277 -5.83 -12.16 -12.41
N TYR A 278 -6.51 -11.24 -11.72
CA TYR A 278 -7.18 -10.09 -12.33
C TYR A 278 -6.22 -9.30 -13.23
N ILE A 279 -5.05 -8.94 -12.72
CA ILE A 279 -4.03 -8.17 -13.47
C ILE A 279 -3.55 -8.94 -14.71
N LEU A 280 -3.36 -10.26 -14.60
CA LEU A 280 -2.92 -11.10 -15.72
C LEU A 280 -3.96 -11.24 -16.83
N GLN A 281 -5.24 -11.06 -16.53
CA GLN A 281 -6.35 -11.26 -17.45
C GLN A 281 -7.04 -9.96 -17.87
N GLU A 282 -6.64 -8.82 -17.32
CA GLU A 282 -7.30 -7.53 -17.50
C GLU A 282 -7.40 -7.11 -18.99
N GLU A 283 -6.41 -7.45 -19.80
CA GLU A 283 -6.39 -7.11 -21.23
C GLU A 283 -7.28 -8.04 -22.07
N THR A 284 -7.51 -9.28 -21.65
CA THR A 284 -8.19 -10.31 -22.44
C THR A 284 -9.65 -10.49 -22.08
N TRP A 285 -10.05 -10.12 -20.86
CA TRP A 285 -11.38 -10.41 -20.33
C TRP A 285 -12.44 -9.36 -20.69
N PRO A 286 -13.71 -9.79 -20.90
CA PRO A 286 -14.84 -8.88 -21.04
C PRO A 286 -14.98 -7.94 -19.84
N MET A 287 -15.40 -6.70 -20.11
CA MET A 287 -15.55 -5.67 -19.08
C MET A 287 -16.42 -6.11 -17.89
N VAL A 288 -17.50 -6.85 -18.16
CA VAL A 288 -18.41 -7.35 -17.11
C VAL A 288 -17.70 -8.28 -16.14
N MET A 289 -16.92 -9.25 -16.65
CA MET A 289 -16.15 -10.18 -15.81
C MET A 289 -15.11 -9.44 -14.97
N LYS A 290 -14.45 -8.43 -15.56
CA LYS A 290 -13.47 -7.59 -14.85
C LYS A 290 -14.11 -6.84 -13.68
N ILE A 291 -15.22 -6.16 -13.93
CA ILE A 291 -15.94 -5.42 -12.88
C ILE A 291 -16.40 -6.37 -11.77
N GLN A 292 -16.95 -7.53 -12.11
CA GLN A 292 -17.41 -8.51 -11.12
C GLN A 292 -16.26 -9.06 -10.27
N LEU A 293 -15.15 -9.49 -10.90
CA LEU A 293 -13.99 -9.99 -10.18
C LEU A 293 -13.36 -8.89 -9.31
N PHE A 294 -13.24 -7.67 -9.84
CA PHE A 294 -12.79 -6.50 -9.08
C PHE A 294 -13.66 -6.28 -7.83
N LEU A 295 -14.99 -6.29 -7.96
CA LEU A 295 -15.90 -6.13 -6.83
C LEU A 295 -15.76 -7.25 -5.80
N ILE A 296 -15.57 -8.51 -6.24
CA ILE A 296 -15.34 -9.63 -5.33
C ILE A 296 -14.03 -9.43 -4.54
N VAL A 297 -12.94 -9.07 -5.21
CA VAL A 297 -11.64 -8.85 -4.56
C VAL A 297 -11.68 -7.62 -3.63
N PHE A 298 -12.35 -6.55 -4.05
CA PHE A 298 -12.52 -5.32 -3.28
C PHE A 298 -13.36 -5.52 -2.03
N MET A 299 -14.55 -6.09 -2.18
CA MET A 299 -15.42 -6.38 -1.05
C MET A 299 -14.82 -7.46 -0.15
N GLY A 300 -14.06 -8.41 -0.71
CA GLY A 300 -13.30 -9.41 0.04
C GLY A 300 -12.23 -8.76 0.92
N THR A 301 -11.51 -7.77 0.39
CA THR A 301 -10.53 -6.98 1.14
C THR A 301 -11.19 -6.24 2.32
N ILE A 302 -12.33 -5.59 2.08
CA ILE A 302 -13.11 -4.92 3.13
C ILE A 302 -13.58 -5.93 4.18
N ALA A 303 -14.13 -7.06 3.75
CA ALA A 303 -14.58 -8.13 4.63
C ALA A 303 -13.45 -8.69 5.49
N ASN A 304 -12.25 -8.88 4.93
CA ASN A 304 -11.08 -9.36 5.66
C ASN A 304 -10.60 -8.37 6.74
N GLY A 305 -10.71 -7.07 6.49
CA GLY A 305 -10.50 -6.04 7.50
C GLY A 305 -11.50 -6.14 8.65
N GLY A 306 -12.78 -6.31 8.32
CA GLY A 306 -13.84 -6.56 9.31
C GLY A 306 -13.63 -7.85 10.12
N LEU A 307 -13.18 -8.93 9.48
CA LEU A 307 -12.79 -10.18 10.14
C LEU A 307 -11.65 -9.96 11.13
N SER A 308 -10.62 -9.21 10.72
CA SER A 308 -9.44 -8.90 11.53
C SER A 308 -9.77 -8.16 12.82
N GLU A 309 -10.82 -7.33 12.77
CA GLU A 309 -11.38 -6.56 13.89
C GLU A 309 -12.54 -7.26 14.64
N GLY A 310 -12.91 -8.49 14.28
CA GLY A 310 -13.99 -9.20 14.97
C GLY A 310 -15.39 -8.62 14.72
N ARG A 311 -15.64 -8.05 13.54
CA ARG A 311 -16.91 -7.40 13.17
C ARG A 311 -17.86 -8.37 12.50
N THR A 312 -19.08 -8.49 13.01
CA THR A 312 -20.13 -9.37 12.43
C THR A 312 -20.42 -9.09 10.97
N TRP A 313 -20.37 -7.83 10.53
CA TRP A 313 -20.56 -7.50 9.11
C TRP A 313 -19.43 -8.08 8.24
N GLY A 314 -18.20 -8.13 8.74
CA GLY A 314 -17.06 -8.70 8.02
C GLY A 314 -17.22 -10.20 7.82
N LEU A 315 -17.69 -10.91 8.85
CA LEU A 315 -18.04 -12.32 8.76
C LEU A 315 -19.14 -12.59 7.74
N VAL A 316 -20.26 -11.86 7.82
CA VAL A 316 -21.40 -12.03 6.91
C VAL A 316 -20.98 -11.74 5.47
N LEU A 317 -20.25 -10.65 5.24
CA LEU A 317 -19.80 -10.27 3.91
C LEU A 317 -18.80 -11.29 3.35
N TRP A 318 -17.82 -11.73 4.13
CA TRP A 318 -16.85 -12.75 3.71
C TRP A 318 -17.54 -14.05 3.31
N SER A 319 -18.49 -14.52 4.12
CA SER A 319 -19.26 -15.72 3.84
C SER A 319 -20.14 -15.58 2.61
N PHE A 320 -20.87 -14.48 2.47
CA PHE A 320 -21.69 -14.22 1.29
C PHE A 320 -20.84 -14.20 0.01
N LEU A 321 -19.71 -13.48 0.03
CA LEU A 321 -18.85 -13.35 -1.15
C LEU A 321 -18.34 -14.70 -1.63
N PHE A 322 -17.82 -15.54 -0.74
CA PHE A 322 -17.09 -16.75 -1.18
C PHE A 322 -17.91 -18.04 -1.14
N VAL A 323 -19.06 -18.05 -0.46
CA VAL A 323 -19.99 -19.21 -0.47
C VAL A 323 -21.11 -19.00 -1.49
N VAL A 324 -21.47 -17.75 -1.83
CA VAL A 324 -22.59 -17.46 -2.74
C VAL A 324 -22.12 -16.71 -3.98
N ALA A 325 -21.55 -15.50 -3.83
CA ALA A 325 -21.28 -14.64 -4.98
C ALA A 325 -20.21 -15.21 -5.93
N ALA A 326 -19.12 -15.76 -5.40
CA ALA A 326 -18.04 -16.34 -6.21
C ALA A 326 -18.49 -17.60 -6.99
N PRO A 327 -19.20 -18.58 -6.40
CA PRO A 327 -19.79 -19.67 -7.17
C PRO A 327 -20.77 -19.22 -8.26
N LEU A 328 -21.63 -18.24 -7.97
CA LEU A 328 -22.54 -17.67 -8.97
C LEU A 328 -21.78 -16.97 -10.10
N PHE A 329 -20.72 -16.23 -9.77
CA PHE A 329 -19.84 -15.62 -10.77
C PHE A 329 -19.20 -16.69 -11.68
N LEU A 330 -18.62 -17.75 -11.11
CA LEU A 330 -18.03 -18.84 -11.88
C LEU A 330 -19.06 -19.52 -12.79
N TYR A 331 -20.27 -19.74 -12.29
CA TYR A 331 -21.36 -20.38 -13.04
C TYR A 331 -21.89 -19.49 -14.18
N PHE A 332 -22.32 -18.26 -13.87
CA PHE A 332 -22.95 -17.36 -14.84
C PHE A 332 -21.99 -16.79 -15.88
N GLN A 333 -20.70 -16.68 -15.55
CA GLN A 333 -19.68 -16.28 -16.52
C GLN A 333 -19.03 -17.49 -17.22
N GLU A 334 -19.55 -18.70 -16.98
CA GLU A 334 -19.08 -19.96 -17.58
C GLU A 334 -17.54 -20.12 -17.46
N VAL A 335 -16.98 -19.74 -16.31
CA VAL A 335 -15.53 -19.75 -16.09
C VAL A 335 -15.04 -21.19 -16.06
N THR A 336 -14.16 -21.55 -16.99
CA THR A 336 -13.52 -22.87 -17.08
C THR A 336 -12.03 -22.86 -16.69
N ASP A 337 -11.42 -21.68 -16.52
CA ASP A 337 -10.01 -21.57 -16.16
C ASP A 337 -9.78 -22.02 -14.70
N TRP A 338 -9.12 -23.17 -14.54
CA TRP A 338 -8.80 -23.73 -13.23
C TRP A 338 -7.94 -22.79 -12.38
N LYS A 339 -7.17 -21.90 -13.00
CA LYS A 339 -6.33 -20.91 -12.28
C LYS A 339 -7.16 -19.89 -11.51
N LEU A 340 -8.42 -19.68 -11.89
CA LEU A 340 -9.36 -18.87 -11.12
C LEU A 340 -10.26 -19.73 -10.23
N ILE A 341 -10.74 -20.86 -10.74
CA ILE A 341 -11.64 -21.75 -9.99
C ILE A 341 -10.97 -22.23 -8.70
N LEU A 342 -9.69 -22.61 -8.74
CA LEU A 342 -8.95 -23.11 -7.58
C LEU A 342 -8.88 -22.08 -6.43
N PRO A 343 -8.33 -20.86 -6.61
CA PRO A 343 -8.29 -19.88 -5.52
C PRO A 343 -9.69 -19.45 -5.05
N MET A 344 -10.69 -19.35 -5.93
CA MET A 344 -12.07 -19.08 -5.51
C MET A 344 -12.66 -20.21 -4.66
N GLY A 345 -12.44 -21.47 -5.05
CA GLY A 345 -12.86 -22.63 -4.26
C GLY A 345 -12.18 -22.69 -2.89
N LEU A 346 -10.87 -22.41 -2.83
CA LEU A 346 -10.12 -22.31 -1.58
C LEU A 346 -10.67 -21.19 -0.68
N LEU A 347 -11.05 -20.04 -1.23
CA LEU A 347 -11.72 -18.96 -0.49
C LEU A 347 -13.11 -19.37 0.02
N GLY A 348 -13.86 -20.18 -0.75
CA GLY A 348 -15.13 -20.75 -0.29
C GLY A 348 -14.95 -21.68 0.91
N LEU A 349 -13.99 -22.61 0.84
CA LEU A 349 -13.62 -23.47 1.97
C LEU A 349 -13.14 -22.66 3.17
N HIS A 350 -12.32 -21.62 2.92
CA HIS A 350 -11.84 -20.71 3.95
C HIS A 350 -12.99 -19.98 4.64
N ALA A 351 -13.99 -19.51 3.89
CA ALA A 351 -15.17 -18.85 4.44
C ALA A 351 -16.03 -19.77 5.31
N LEU A 352 -16.24 -21.01 4.89
CA LEU A 352 -16.93 -22.03 5.71
C LEU A 352 -16.14 -22.34 6.99
N GLY A 353 -14.81 -22.52 6.87
CA GLY A 353 -13.93 -22.74 8.02
C GLY A 353 -13.96 -21.58 9.02
N THR A 354 -14.01 -20.34 8.51
CA THR A 354 -14.11 -19.13 9.35
C THR A 354 -15.42 -19.10 10.14
N LEU A 355 -16.55 -19.44 9.50
CA LEU A 355 -17.86 -19.54 10.18
C LEU A 355 -17.84 -20.60 11.29
N LEU A 356 -17.30 -21.78 11.00
CA LEU A 356 -17.17 -22.85 11.98
C LEU A 356 -16.30 -22.42 13.16
N PHE A 357 -15.15 -21.79 12.90
CA PHE A 357 -14.25 -21.29 13.93
C PHE A 357 -14.94 -20.32 14.89
N VAL A 358 -15.63 -19.30 14.35
CA VAL A 358 -16.36 -18.32 15.16
C VAL A 358 -17.49 -18.98 15.95
N LYS A 359 -18.21 -19.93 15.35
CA LYS A 359 -19.28 -20.68 16.03
C LYS A 359 -18.73 -21.52 17.20
N PHE A 360 -17.62 -22.23 17.02
CA PHE A 360 -16.98 -23.01 18.08
C PHE A 360 -16.49 -22.11 19.22
N GLN A 361 -15.90 -20.96 18.90
CA GLN A 361 -15.49 -19.99 19.91
C GLN A 361 -16.68 -19.49 20.74
N ALA A 362 -17.82 -19.21 20.11
CA ALA A 362 -19.02 -18.77 20.80
C ALA A 362 -19.61 -19.86 21.73
N LEU A 363 -19.49 -21.13 21.34
CA LEU A 363 -19.89 -22.27 22.18
C LEU A 363 -18.96 -22.47 23.38
N ALA A 364 -17.65 -22.28 23.21
CA ALA A 364 -16.66 -22.44 24.28
C ALA A 364 -16.71 -21.33 25.36
N ARG A 365 -17.41 -20.22 25.09
CA ARG A 365 -17.62 -19.11 26.04
C ARG A 365 -18.90 -19.24 26.86
N LYS A 366 -19.75 -20.23 26.55
CA LYS A 366 -20.95 -20.58 27.30
C LYS A 366 -20.63 -21.75 28.21
#